data_AF-A0A3S0BG80-F1
#
_entry.id   AF-A0A3S0BG80-F1
#
_cell.length_a   1.000
_cell.length_b   1.000
_cell.length_c   1.000
_cell.angle_alpha   90.00
_cell.angle_beta   90.00
_cell.angle_gamma   90.00
#
_symmetry.space_group_name_H-M   'P 1'
#
loop_
_entity.id
_entity.type
_entity.pdbx_description
1 polymer ?
#
loop_
_entity_poly.entity_id
_entity_poly.type
_entity_poly.pdbx_seq_one_letter_code
_entity_poly.pdbx_strand_id
1 'polypeptide(L)'
;MLADIAIENLGVIPAASAELAAGLTVLTGETGAGKTMVVTGLRLLAGGRADASRVRNGAGQAVVEGRFLTSSMAADAAAQVAELVDAAGGTPDENGEFIASRTVNANGRSRAHLGGRSVPAATLAEFAAPLLTIHGQNDQLRLLAPDQQLAALDRFDPAIGPLLENYRKVWRKWRDLEKDLRQRTESRRELAQEIDRLQFALDEIDAVEPEPGEDVELLTRIRRLQDVDTLREEASTALGSIDGPEAFGGWSEEDPASTLLGRAEAALSGSEDTQLKELGGRLTEITAQLGEIAAELGGFLADLPADPEQLEELLQRQQQLKLLTRKYAPDIDGVLTWRDKARTRLGRIDISSEALDELKKQVASAKKTMTAAAKKLSVARQQAAGHLADQVTAELQGLAMAKARLVVEVRPVGPGREGADEVELMLAPNASTPARPLASSASGGELSRVMLALEVILSAGTQGATLVFDEVDAGVGGRAAVEIGRRLARLATRNQVIVVTHLPQVAAYADTHLHVAKDVGDEAVTSGVLTLDAEQRVEELARMLAGLDDTDTGRAHAAELLERAGAERGEFRRG
;
A
#
# COMPACT_ATOMS: atom_id res chain seq x y z
N MET A 1 29.77 -3.26 18.03
CA MET A 1 29.62 -4.36 19.00
C MET A 1 28.81 -3.93 20.23
N LEU A 2 28.20 -4.89 20.93
CA LEU A 2 27.49 -4.69 22.18
C LEU A 2 28.50 -4.85 23.34
N ALA A 3 28.70 -3.81 24.15
CA ALA A 3 29.67 -3.78 25.24
C ALA A 3 29.06 -4.29 26.55
N ASP A 4 27.80 -3.96 26.81
CA ASP A 4 27.08 -4.33 28.03
C ASP A 4 25.60 -4.52 27.72
N ILE A 5 24.95 -5.38 28.48
CA ILE A 5 23.50 -5.59 28.50
C ILE A 5 23.00 -5.72 29.93
N ALA A 6 22.00 -4.92 30.27
CA ALA A 6 21.25 -5.01 31.53
C ALA A 6 19.79 -5.36 31.25
N ILE A 7 19.26 -6.34 31.99
CA ILE A 7 17.88 -6.84 31.89
C ILE A 7 17.25 -6.79 33.28
N GLU A 8 16.10 -6.15 33.40
CA GLU A 8 15.31 -6.09 34.63
C GLU A 8 13.89 -6.59 34.39
N ASN A 9 13.41 -7.46 35.28
CA ASN A 9 12.03 -7.96 35.36
C ASN A 9 11.50 -8.58 34.05
N LEU A 10 12.35 -9.27 33.29
CA LEU A 10 11.98 -9.95 32.04
C LEU A 10 11.84 -11.46 32.26
N GLY A 11 10.60 -11.94 32.23
CA GLY A 11 10.24 -13.34 32.43
C GLY A 11 10.70 -13.84 33.80
N VAL A 12 11.64 -14.78 33.80
CA VAL A 12 12.23 -15.37 35.03
C VAL A 12 13.43 -14.57 35.59
N ILE A 13 13.89 -13.54 34.87
CA ILE A 13 15.06 -12.74 35.24
C ILE A 13 14.58 -11.54 36.10
N PRO A 14 14.92 -11.48 37.41
CA PRO A 14 14.69 -10.29 38.23
C PRO A 14 15.58 -9.12 37.79
N ALA A 15 16.88 -9.38 37.72
CA ALA A 15 17.93 -8.47 37.28
C ALA A 15 19.09 -9.32 36.75
N ALA A 16 19.67 -8.94 35.63
CA ALA A 16 20.89 -9.53 35.09
C ALA A 16 21.68 -8.45 34.34
N SER A 17 22.99 -8.44 34.51
CA SER A 17 23.92 -7.59 33.77
C SER A 17 25.08 -8.43 33.27
N ALA A 18 25.57 -8.16 32.06
CA ALA A 18 26.70 -8.88 31.50
C ALA A 18 27.56 -7.96 30.64
N GLU A 19 28.83 -7.82 31.02
CA GLU A 19 29.86 -7.23 30.18
C GLU A 19 30.23 -8.22 29.07
N LEU A 20 30.20 -7.73 27.84
CA LEU A 20 30.42 -8.51 26.63
C LEU A 20 31.70 -8.04 25.94
N ALA A 21 32.61 -8.99 25.70
CA ALA A 21 33.84 -8.74 24.98
C ALA A 21 33.69 -9.06 23.48
N ALA A 22 34.67 -8.62 22.68
CA ALA A 22 34.84 -9.15 21.34
C ALA A 22 35.16 -10.65 21.38
N GLY A 23 34.92 -11.36 20.26
CA GLY A 23 35.12 -12.81 20.19
C GLY A 23 33.83 -13.60 20.43
N LEU A 24 34.01 -14.87 20.82
CA LEU A 24 32.90 -15.81 21.01
C LEU A 24 32.47 -15.82 22.47
N THR A 25 31.28 -15.31 22.76
CA THR A 25 30.62 -15.46 24.06
C THR A 25 29.61 -16.61 23.97
N VAL A 26 29.66 -17.52 24.94
CA VAL A 26 28.69 -18.61 25.05
C VAL A 26 27.84 -18.45 26.31
N LEU A 27 26.54 -18.69 26.18
CA LEU A 27 25.57 -18.73 27.27
C LEU A 27 25.10 -20.18 27.51
N THR A 28 25.50 -20.76 28.63
CA THR A 28 25.04 -22.08 29.11
C THR A 28 24.16 -21.93 30.35
N GLY A 29 23.64 -23.04 30.89
CA GLY A 29 22.81 -23.02 32.09
C GLY A 29 21.75 -24.11 32.11
N GLU A 30 21.16 -24.29 33.28
CA GLU A 30 20.26 -25.41 33.59
C GLU A 30 18.82 -25.18 33.10
N THR A 31 18.33 -23.94 33.06
CA THR A 31 16.98 -23.64 32.52
C THR A 31 17.03 -23.19 31.07
N GLY A 32 16.09 -23.70 30.27
CA GLY A 32 15.78 -23.10 28.97
C GLY A 32 15.23 -21.68 29.12
N ALA A 33 14.41 -21.44 30.15
CA ALA A 33 13.71 -20.18 30.37
C ALA A 33 14.64 -18.96 30.52
N GLY A 34 15.70 -19.06 31.33
CA GLY A 34 16.63 -17.94 31.54
C GLY A 34 17.41 -17.58 30.27
N LYS A 35 17.91 -18.59 29.54
CA LYS A 35 18.61 -18.40 28.25
C LYS A 35 17.70 -17.73 27.21
N THR A 36 16.46 -18.21 27.09
CA THR A 36 15.46 -17.60 26.19
C THR A 36 15.15 -16.15 26.58
N MET A 37 15.16 -15.79 27.87
CA MET A 37 14.93 -14.41 28.30
C MET A 37 16.11 -13.48 27.94
N VAL A 38 17.36 -13.95 28.01
CA VAL A 38 18.52 -13.17 27.53
C VAL A 38 18.42 -12.89 26.03
N VAL A 39 18.11 -13.91 25.22
CA VAL A 39 17.88 -13.76 23.77
C VAL A 39 16.68 -12.83 23.50
N THR A 40 15.63 -12.92 24.31
CA THR A 40 14.48 -12.01 24.24
C THR A 40 14.91 -10.56 24.52
N GLY A 41 15.79 -10.34 25.50
CA GLY A 41 16.33 -9.01 25.78
C GLY A 41 17.08 -8.43 24.59
N LEU A 42 17.98 -9.21 23.99
CA LEU A 42 18.68 -8.83 22.76
C LEU A 42 17.70 -8.50 21.62
N ARG A 43 16.61 -9.29 21.46
CA ARG A 43 15.56 -9.01 20.46
C ARG A 43 14.83 -7.70 20.71
N LEU A 44 14.62 -7.31 21.96
CA LEU A 44 14.01 -6.03 22.31
C LEU A 44 14.92 -4.85 21.96
N LEU A 45 16.24 -5.00 22.18
CA LEU A 45 17.26 -4.02 21.75
C LEU A 45 17.36 -3.94 20.22
N ALA A 46 17.16 -5.05 19.51
CA ALA A 46 17.07 -5.09 18.05
C ALA A 46 15.78 -4.46 17.47
N GLY A 47 14.94 -3.83 18.31
CA GLY A 47 13.69 -3.21 17.89
C GLY A 47 12.54 -4.19 17.67
N GLY A 48 12.68 -5.45 18.10
CA GLY A 48 11.67 -6.50 17.99
C GLY A 48 10.35 -6.17 18.69
N ARG A 49 9.33 -7.00 18.43
CA ARG A 49 8.00 -6.85 19.01
C ARG A 49 8.05 -7.05 20.53
N ALA A 50 7.51 -6.08 21.26
CA ALA A 50 7.32 -6.17 22.69
C ALA A 50 6.11 -7.05 23.04
N ASP A 51 6.23 -7.83 24.12
CA ASP A 51 5.21 -8.75 24.60
C ASP A 51 5.06 -8.58 26.12
N ALA A 52 3.90 -8.06 26.54
CA ALA A 52 3.62 -7.80 27.95
C ALA A 52 3.51 -9.08 28.79
N SER A 53 3.21 -10.23 28.18
CA SER A 53 3.19 -11.52 28.88
C SER A 53 4.57 -11.96 29.36
N ARG A 54 5.64 -11.34 28.82
CA ARG A 54 7.03 -11.56 29.24
C ARG A 54 7.49 -10.62 30.35
N VAL A 55 6.63 -9.71 30.83
CA VAL A 55 6.93 -8.94 32.05
C VAL A 55 6.80 -9.89 33.24
N ARG A 56 7.79 -9.88 34.14
CA ARG A 56 7.81 -10.73 35.31
C ARG A 56 6.54 -10.54 36.16
N ASN A 57 5.95 -11.63 36.62
CA ASN A 57 4.78 -11.58 37.49
C ASN A 57 5.06 -10.73 38.75
N GLY A 58 4.17 -9.77 39.04
CA GLY A 58 4.32 -8.83 40.15
C GLY A 58 5.13 -7.56 39.82
N ALA A 59 5.78 -7.48 38.66
CA ALA A 59 6.47 -6.27 38.20
C ALA A 59 5.54 -5.39 37.32
N GLY A 60 5.67 -4.07 37.45
CA GLY A 60 4.92 -3.11 36.62
C GLY A 60 5.46 -2.98 35.19
N GLN A 61 6.75 -3.25 35.00
CA GLN A 61 7.44 -3.15 33.72
C GLN A 61 8.69 -4.04 33.68
N ALA A 62 9.13 -4.37 32.47
CA ALA A 62 10.44 -4.94 32.17
C ALA A 62 11.30 -3.90 31.43
N VAL A 63 12.60 -3.86 31.71
CA VAL A 63 13.56 -2.95 31.08
C VAL A 63 14.72 -3.76 30.52
N VAL A 64 15.14 -3.42 29.30
CA VAL A 64 16.38 -3.93 28.71
C VAL A 64 17.18 -2.74 28.23
N GLU A 65 18.44 -2.65 28.63
CA GLU A 65 19.38 -1.62 28.24
C GLU A 65 20.64 -2.26 27.65
N GLY A 66 21.19 -1.66 26.60
CA GLY A 66 22.43 -2.10 26.00
C GLY A 66 23.31 -0.92 25.59
N ARG A 67 24.62 -1.10 25.72
CA ARG A 67 25.65 -0.14 25.35
C ARG A 67 26.34 -0.59 24.06
N PHE A 68 26.29 0.24 23.03
CA PHE A 68 26.83 -0.11 21.71
C PHE A 68 28.05 0.74 21.36
N LEU A 69 29.13 0.06 20.98
CA LEU A 69 30.35 0.66 20.43
C LEU A 69 30.37 0.51 18.91
N THR A 70 30.62 1.62 18.20
CA THR A 70 30.71 1.65 16.72
C THR A 70 32.15 1.62 16.20
N SER A 71 33.15 1.67 17.09
CA SER A 71 34.58 1.74 16.74
C SER A 71 35.10 0.57 15.91
N SER A 72 34.48 -0.60 16.04
CA SER A 72 34.83 -1.82 15.30
C SER A 72 34.14 -1.94 13.93
N MET A 73 33.22 -1.02 13.58
CA MET A 73 32.45 -1.07 12.34
C MET A 73 33.18 -0.36 11.18
N ALA A 74 32.73 -0.63 9.96
CA ALA A 74 33.13 0.17 8.80
C ALA A 74 32.75 1.65 9.00
N ALA A 75 33.61 2.58 8.58
CA ALA A 75 33.46 4.02 8.82
C ALA A 75 32.11 4.58 8.34
N ASP A 76 31.67 4.17 7.14
CA ASP A 76 30.39 4.62 6.58
C ASP A 76 29.19 4.16 7.41
N ALA A 77 29.22 2.92 7.92
CA ALA A 77 28.16 2.37 8.77
C ALA A 77 28.14 3.05 10.14
N ALA A 78 29.32 3.31 10.72
CA ALA A 78 29.44 4.06 11.97
C ALA A 78 28.91 5.50 11.82
N ALA A 79 29.18 6.16 10.69
CA ALA A 79 28.66 7.50 10.39
C ALA A 79 27.14 7.52 10.25
N GLN A 80 26.55 6.54 9.55
CA GLN A 80 25.09 6.41 9.43
C GLN A 80 24.41 6.21 10.79
N VAL A 81 24.99 5.38 11.66
CA VAL A 81 24.49 5.17 13.02
C VAL A 81 24.53 6.48 13.83
N ALA A 82 25.64 7.22 13.74
CA ALA A 82 25.78 8.49 14.43
C ALA A 82 24.78 9.55 13.93
N GLU A 83 24.59 9.66 12.60
CA GLU A 83 23.63 10.57 11.98
C GLU A 83 22.19 10.24 12.41
N LEU A 84 21.83 8.95 12.47
CA LEU A 84 20.51 8.53 12.94
C LEU A 84 20.24 8.92 14.40
N VAL A 85 21.24 8.76 15.27
CA VAL A 85 21.14 9.13 16.69
C VAL A 85 21.02 10.66 16.85
N ASP A 86 21.82 11.42 16.10
CA ASP A 86 21.77 12.89 16.09
C ASP A 86 20.42 13.42 15.57
N ALA A 87 19.91 12.84 14.48
CA ALA A 87 18.58 13.16 13.95
C ALA A 87 17.45 12.87 14.95
N ALA A 88 17.64 11.87 15.82
CA ALA A 88 16.74 11.57 16.93
C ALA A 88 16.95 12.47 18.17
N GLY A 89 17.95 13.36 18.14
CA GLY A 89 18.32 14.29 19.22
C GLY A 89 19.08 13.64 20.39
N GLY A 90 19.58 12.42 20.19
CA GLY A 90 20.40 11.70 21.16
C GLY A 90 21.89 11.96 20.96
N THR A 91 22.71 11.57 21.93
CA THR A 91 24.17 11.68 21.86
C THR A 91 24.82 10.41 22.40
N PRO A 92 26.04 10.06 21.95
CA PRO A 92 26.85 9.08 22.65
C PRO A 92 27.22 9.58 24.06
N ASP A 93 27.59 8.68 24.94
CA ASP A 93 28.13 9.02 26.26
C ASP A 93 29.61 9.47 26.19
N GLU A 94 30.21 9.75 27.36
CA GLU A 94 31.59 10.22 27.48
C GLU A 94 32.63 9.23 26.92
N ASN A 95 32.28 7.94 26.83
CA ASN A 95 33.12 6.87 26.30
C ASN A 95 32.88 6.63 24.80
N GLY A 96 31.98 7.40 24.16
CA GLY A 96 31.59 7.19 22.77
C GLY A 96 30.60 6.04 22.58
N GLU A 97 29.93 5.59 23.64
CA GLU A 97 28.95 4.50 23.59
C GLU A 97 27.54 5.04 23.34
N PHE A 98 26.79 4.35 22.50
CA PHE A 98 25.38 4.62 22.30
C PHE A 98 24.54 3.75 23.24
N ILE A 99 23.84 4.39 24.17
CA ILE A 99 22.90 3.71 25.07
C ILE A 99 21.57 3.55 24.35
N ALA A 100 21.10 2.31 24.23
CA ALA A 100 19.78 1.99 23.72
C ALA A 100 19.00 1.19 24.76
N SER A 101 17.74 1.55 25.01
CA SER A 101 16.91 0.83 25.96
C SER A 101 15.48 0.62 25.47
N ARG A 102 14.86 -0.48 25.92
CA ARG A 102 13.47 -0.83 25.63
C ARG A 102 12.77 -1.16 26.94
N THR A 103 11.71 -0.40 27.24
CA THR A 103 10.83 -0.64 28.39
C THR A 103 9.51 -1.22 27.90
N VAL A 104 9.04 -2.30 28.52
CA VAL A 104 7.75 -2.95 28.24
C VAL A 104 6.92 -2.95 29.51
N ASN A 105 5.79 -2.23 29.50
CA ASN A 105 4.87 -2.22 30.63
C ASN A 105 3.97 -3.47 30.63
N ALA A 106 3.57 -3.92 31.81
CA ALA A 106 2.62 -5.03 31.96
C ALA A 106 1.25 -4.74 31.29
N ASN A 107 0.91 -3.46 31.07
CA ASN A 107 -0.31 -3.04 30.37
C ASN A 107 -0.20 -3.03 28.83
N GLY A 108 0.92 -3.48 28.25
CA GLY A 108 1.12 -3.57 26.80
C GLY A 108 1.83 -2.38 26.15
N ARG A 109 1.99 -1.24 26.85
CA ARG A 109 2.71 -0.09 26.27
C ARG A 109 4.22 -0.32 26.30
N SER A 110 4.89 -0.20 25.16
CA SER A 110 6.36 -0.21 25.06
C SER A 110 6.91 1.17 24.74
N ARG A 111 8.09 1.49 25.27
CA ARG A 111 8.85 2.72 25.01
C ARG A 111 10.29 2.34 24.65
N ALA A 112 10.87 3.04 23.69
CA ALA A 112 12.27 2.88 23.30
C ALA A 112 13.02 4.19 23.57
N HIS A 113 14.26 4.08 24.03
CA HIS A 113 15.17 5.21 24.16
C HIS A 113 16.47 4.92 23.41
N LEU A 114 17.05 5.97 22.84
CA LEU A 114 18.31 5.93 22.12
C LEU A 114 19.08 7.22 22.43
N GLY A 115 20.34 7.09 22.88
CA GLY A 115 21.18 8.25 23.24
C GLY A 115 20.52 9.18 24.26
N GLY A 116 19.78 8.62 25.23
CA GLY A 116 19.05 9.38 26.26
C GLY A 116 17.73 10.04 25.80
N ARG A 117 17.30 9.86 24.55
CA ARG A 117 16.03 10.39 24.04
C ARG A 117 15.00 9.29 23.80
N SER A 118 13.72 9.60 23.99
CA SER A 118 12.63 8.71 23.61
C SER A 118 12.47 8.69 22.09
N VAL A 119 12.44 7.50 21.50
CA VAL A 119 12.32 7.31 20.04
C VAL A 119 11.23 6.30 19.69
N PRO A 120 10.69 6.31 18.46
CA PRO A 120 9.87 5.22 17.95
C PRO A 120 10.64 3.89 17.92
N ALA A 121 9.93 2.77 18.09
CA ALA A 121 10.53 1.44 18.00
C ALA A 121 11.18 1.15 16.64
N ALA A 122 10.66 1.77 15.56
CA ALA A 122 11.23 1.68 14.22
C ALA A 122 12.63 2.32 14.13
N THR A 123 12.83 3.46 14.79
CA THR A 123 14.15 4.13 14.85
C THR A 123 15.15 3.30 15.65
N LEU A 124 14.72 2.66 16.75
CA LEU A 124 15.57 1.70 17.46
C LEU A 124 15.94 0.49 16.58
N ALA A 125 14.98 -0.03 15.79
CA ALA A 125 15.24 -1.13 14.87
C ALA A 125 16.23 -0.74 13.76
N GLU A 126 16.11 0.48 13.23
CA GLU A 126 17.03 1.04 12.23
C GLU A 126 18.45 1.23 12.79
N PHE A 127 18.56 1.74 14.03
CA PHE A 127 19.82 1.85 14.76
C PHE A 127 20.48 0.48 14.97
N ALA A 128 19.70 -0.51 15.42
CA ALA A 128 20.24 -1.83 15.76
C ALA A 128 20.55 -2.69 14.53
N ALA A 129 19.93 -2.45 13.38
CA ALA A 129 20.08 -3.27 12.17
C ALA A 129 21.53 -3.53 11.72
N PRO A 130 22.44 -2.53 11.68
CA PRO A 130 23.85 -2.78 11.35
C PRO A 130 24.70 -3.26 12.55
N LEU A 131 24.18 -3.20 13.77
CA LEU A 131 24.91 -3.45 15.01
C LEU A 131 24.66 -4.85 15.61
N LEU A 132 23.42 -5.32 15.55
CA LEU A 132 22.94 -6.51 16.24
C LEU A 132 22.03 -7.33 15.33
N THR A 133 22.52 -8.50 14.92
CA THR A 133 21.75 -9.48 14.16
C THR A 133 21.51 -10.70 15.03
N ILE A 134 20.26 -11.15 15.10
CA ILE A 134 19.87 -12.32 15.91
C ILE A 134 19.40 -13.41 14.96
N HIS A 135 19.88 -14.62 15.19
CA HIS A 135 19.60 -15.82 14.42
C HIS A 135 18.99 -16.86 15.37
N GLY A 136 17.66 -16.89 15.44
CA GLY A 136 16.90 -17.93 16.13
C GLY A 136 15.64 -18.28 15.33
N GLN A 137 14.75 -19.14 15.86
CA GLN A 137 13.58 -19.67 15.12
C GLN A 137 12.78 -18.62 14.33
N ASN A 138 12.56 -17.41 14.88
CA ASN A 138 11.82 -16.36 14.20
C ASN A 138 12.62 -15.59 13.13
N ASP A 139 13.94 -15.49 13.25
CA ASP A 139 14.78 -14.80 12.25
C ASP A 139 15.20 -15.73 11.11
N GLN A 140 15.25 -17.04 11.38
CA GLN A 140 15.31 -18.06 10.34
C GLN A 140 14.20 -17.84 9.32
N LEU A 141 12.99 -17.47 9.77
CA LEU A 141 11.87 -17.12 8.90
C LEU A 141 12.08 -15.83 8.08
N ARG A 142 12.89 -14.88 8.56
CA ARG A 142 13.17 -13.62 7.86
C ARG A 142 14.08 -13.83 6.65
N LEU A 143 15.08 -14.71 6.75
CA LEU A 143 15.91 -15.16 5.62
C LEU A 143 15.13 -16.07 4.64
N LEU A 144 13.91 -16.49 4.97
CA LEU A 144 13.00 -17.14 4.02
C LEU A 144 12.25 -16.13 3.12
N ALA A 145 12.24 -14.84 3.48
CA ALA A 145 11.55 -13.83 2.68
C ALA A 145 12.32 -13.55 1.36
N PRO A 146 11.66 -13.53 0.19
CA PRO A 146 12.32 -13.31 -1.09
C PRO A 146 13.19 -12.05 -1.16
N ASP A 147 12.70 -10.93 -0.60
CA ASP A 147 13.44 -9.67 -0.57
C ASP A 147 14.74 -9.76 0.23
N GLN A 148 14.77 -10.55 1.31
CA GLN A 148 15.96 -10.75 2.13
C GLN A 148 16.95 -11.70 1.48
N GLN A 149 16.47 -12.69 0.73
CA GLN A 149 17.33 -13.58 -0.07
C GLN A 149 18.00 -12.83 -1.21
N LEU A 150 17.27 -11.95 -1.89
CA LEU A 150 17.82 -11.03 -2.88
C LEU A 150 18.90 -10.13 -2.27
N ALA A 151 18.59 -9.50 -1.13
CA ALA A 151 19.54 -8.65 -0.43
C ALA A 151 20.76 -9.42 0.11
N ALA A 152 20.62 -10.68 0.49
CA ALA A 152 21.75 -11.54 0.87
C ALA A 152 22.66 -11.83 -0.32
N LEU A 153 22.09 -12.17 -1.48
CA LEU A 153 22.84 -12.39 -2.71
C LEU A 153 23.56 -11.12 -3.18
N ASP A 154 22.89 -9.98 -3.14
CA ASP A 154 23.46 -8.69 -3.53
C ASP A 154 24.61 -8.26 -2.59
N ARG A 155 24.56 -8.64 -1.30
CA ARG A 155 25.64 -8.41 -0.33
C ARG A 155 26.82 -9.36 -0.51
N PHE A 156 26.59 -10.58 -1.00
CA PHE A 156 27.62 -11.58 -1.17
C PHE A 156 28.68 -11.16 -2.20
N ASP A 157 28.26 -10.57 -3.32
CA ASP A 157 29.17 -10.14 -4.37
C ASP A 157 29.25 -8.60 -4.44
N PRO A 158 30.38 -7.98 -4.06
CA PRO A 158 30.53 -6.53 -4.08
C PRO A 158 30.41 -5.91 -5.49
N ALA A 159 30.53 -6.71 -6.56
CA ALA A 159 30.34 -6.24 -7.93
C ALA A 159 28.86 -5.88 -8.24
N ILE A 160 27.91 -6.40 -7.44
CA ILE A 160 26.48 -6.16 -7.64
C ILE A 160 26.07 -4.74 -7.22
N GLY A 161 26.63 -4.21 -6.13
CA GLY A 161 26.27 -2.91 -5.57
C GLY A 161 26.24 -1.77 -6.61
N PRO A 162 27.32 -1.52 -7.36
CA PRO A 162 27.36 -0.50 -8.41
C PRO A 162 26.35 -0.74 -9.54
N LEU A 163 26.09 -2.00 -9.90
CA LEU A 163 25.11 -2.35 -10.94
C LEU A 163 23.68 -2.08 -10.48
N LEU A 164 23.36 -2.41 -9.23
CA LEU A 164 22.07 -2.14 -8.61
C LEU A 164 21.82 -0.64 -8.50
N GLU A 165 22.84 0.14 -8.13
CA GLU A 165 22.73 1.58 -8.01
C GLU A 165 22.46 2.26 -9.37
N ASN A 166 23.18 1.83 -10.41
CA ASN A 166 22.92 2.26 -11.78
C ASN A 166 21.50 1.84 -12.26
N TYR A 167 21.07 0.62 -11.96
CA TYR A 167 19.71 0.15 -12.24
C TYR A 167 18.66 1.04 -11.58
N ARG A 168 18.79 1.30 -10.28
CA ARG A 168 17.86 2.16 -9.51
C ARG A 168 17.77 3.57 -10.11
N LYS A 169 18.87 4.12 -10.64
CA LYS A 169 18.89 5.44 -11.30
C LYS A 169 18.08 5.43 -12.60
N VAL A 170 18.30 4.44 -13.48
CA VAL A 170 17.58 4.36 -14.77
C VAL A 170 16.13 3.93 -14.60
N TRP A 171 15.82 3.11 -13.59
CA TRP A 171 14.46 2.70 -13.24
C TRP A 171 13.62 3.89 -12.76
N ARG A 172 14.17 4.73 -11.87
CA ARG A 172 13.52 5.98 -11.42
C ARG A 172 13.18 6.87 -12.61
N LYS A 173 14.17 7.16 -13.47
CA LYS A 173 13.95 7.97 -14.68
C LYS A 173 12.85 7.40 -15.58
N TRP A 174 12.83 6.08 -15.80
CA TRP A 174 11.78 5.44 -16.59
C TRP A 174 10.40 5.58 -15.94
N ARG A 175 10.28 5.38 -14.61
CA ARG A 175 9.01 5.53 -13.91
C ARG A 175 8.49 6.96 -13.86
N ASP A 176 9.37 7.94 -13.71
CA ASP A 176 8.98 9.35 -13.74
C ASP A 176 8.42 9.74 -15.12
N LEU A 177 9.10 9.34 -16.20
CA LEU A 177 8.64 9.59 -17.58
C LEU A 177 7.34 8.83 -17.90
N GLU A 178 7.19 7.60 -17.41
CA GLU A 178 5.97 6.82 -17.63
C GLU A 178 4.78 7.41 -16.87
N LYS A 179 5.01 7.92 -15.65
CA LYS A 179 3.99 8.64 -14.88
C LYS A 179 3.57 9.93 -15.59
N ASP A 180 4.53 10.73 -16.07
CA ASP A 180 4.24 11.95 -16.86
C ASP A 180 3.45 11.61 -18.13
N LEU A 181 3.84 10.55 -18.85
CA LEU A 181 3.14 10.12 -20.06
C LEU A 181 1.69 9.73 -19.76
N ARG A 182 1.43 8.99 -18.68
CA ARG A 182 0.06 8.61 -18.28
C ARG A 182 -0.77 9.86 -17.97
N GLN A 183 -0.26 10.75 -17.13
CA GLN A 183 -0.95 11.98 -16.73
C GLN A 183 -1.29 12.86 -17.94
N ARG A 184 -0.35 13.07 -18.87
CA ARG A 184 -0.60 13.86 -20.08
C ARG A 184 -1.55 13.17 -21.05
N THR A 185 -1.51 11.84 -21.14
CA THR A 185 -2.43 11.07 -21.99
C THR A 185 -3.87 11.15 -21.46
N GLU A 186 -4.06 11.02 -20.15
CA GLU A 186 -5.37 11.16 -19.50
C GLU A 186 -5.91 12.58 -19.67
N SER A 187 -5.10 13.60 -19.35
CA SER A 187 -5.49 15.00 -19.54
C SER A 187 -5.84 15.32 -21.00
N ARG A 188 -5.10 14.79 -21.98
CA ARG A 188 -5.43 14.97 -23.40
C ARG A 188 -6.74 14.28 -23.77
N ARG A 189 -7.03 13.10 -23.21
CA ARG A 189 -8.30 12.40 -23.45
C ARG A 189 -9.48 13.20 -22.91
N GLU A 190 -9.34 13.80 -21.73
CA GLU A 190 -10.35 14.69 -21.14
C GLU A 190 -10.57 15.95 -21.99
N LEU A 191 -9.50 16.59 -22.44
CA LEU A 191 -9.59 17.76 -23.33
C LEU A 191 -10.25 17.44 -24.67
N ALA A 192 -9.97 16.27 -25.26
CA ALA A 192 -10.63 15.84 -26.49
C ALA A 192 -12.14 15.64 -26.30
N GLN A 193 -12.54 15.02 -25.19
CA GLN A 193 -13.96 14.87 -24.83
C GLN A 193 -14.64 16.21 -24.54
N GLU A 194 -13.92 17.15 -23.90
CA GLU A 194 -14.41 18.52 -23.68
C GLU A 194 -14.65 19.22 -25.02
N ILE A 195 -13.73 19.09 -25.98
CA ILE A 195 -13.86 19.65 -27.33
C ILE A 195 -15.08 19.07 -28.05
N ASP A 196 -15.22 17.75 -28.11
CA ASP A 196 -16.35 17.11 -28.80
C ASP A 196 -17.69 17.58 -28.21
N ARG A 197 -17.76 17.69 -26.88
CA ARG A 197 -18.95 18.19 -26.18
C ARG A 197 -19.23 19.66 -26.49
N LEU A 198 -18.22 20.52 -26.46
CA LEU A 198 -18.36 21.95 -26.74
C LEU A 198 -18.75 22.17 -28.21
N GLN A 199 -18.14 21.44 -29.15
CA GLN A 199 -18.48 21.50 -30.57
C GLN A 199 -19.92 21.06 -30.80
N PHE A 200 -20.34 19.92 -30.27
CA PHE A 200 -21.72 19.44 -30.41
C PHE A 200 -22.73 20.46 -29.87
N ALA A 201 -22.44 21.07 -28.72
CA ALA A 201 -23.32 22.07 -28.12
C ALA A 201 -23.35 23.38 -28.93
N LEU A 202 -22.21 23.81 -29.47
CA LEU A 202 -22.14 24.97 -30.36
C LEU A 202 -22.92 24.72 -31.65
N ASP A 203 -22.75 23.56 -32.29
CA ASP A 203 -23.48 23.17 -33.49
C ASP A 203 -24.99 23.10 -33.24
N GLU A 204 -25.42 22.59 -32.08
CA GLU A 204 -26.84 22.55 -31.70
C GLU A 204 -27.44 23.95 -31.51
N ILE A 205 -26.70 24.87 -30.88
CA ILE A 205 -27.17 26.26 -30.70
C ILE A 205 -27.14 27.03 -32.03
N ASP A 206 -26.06 26.88 -32.80
CA ASP A 206 -25.86 27.59 -34.07
C ASP A 206 -26.87 27.08 -35.13
N ALA A 207 -27.32 25.83 -35.08
CA ALA A 207 -28.37 25.31 -35.99
C ALA A 207 -29.77 25.88 -35.74
N VAL A 208 -30.06 26.35 -34.52
CA VAL A 208 -31.36 26.96 -34.17
C VAL A 208 -31.34 28.47 -34.44
N GLU A 209 -30.16 29.10 -34.49
CA GLU A 209 -29.99 30.54 -34.70
C GLU A 209 -30.89 31.39 -33.78
N PRO A 210 -30.78 31.27 -32.44
CA PRO A 210 -31.61 32.06 -31.53
C PRO A 210 -31.16 33.53 -31.47
N GLU A 211 -32.12 34.44 -31.35
CA GLU A 211 -31.88 35.88 -31.24
C GLU A 211 -32.07 36.41 -29.80
N PRO A 212 -31.36 37.47 -29.40
CA PRO A 212 -31.54 38.10 -28.08
C PRO A 212 -32.99 38.55 -27.85
N GLY A 213 -33.56 38.21 -26.69
CA GLY A 213 -34.94 38.55 -26.33
C GLY A 213 -36.05 37.86 -27.12
N GLU A 214 -35.71 36.95 -28.04
CA GLU A 214 -36.67 36.28 -28.93
C GLU A 214 -37.74 35.49 -28.17
N ASP A 215 -37.37 34.82 -27.08
CA ASP A 215 -38.27 34.02 -26.25
C ASP A 215 -39.38 34.87 -25.59
N VAL A 216 -39.05 36.08 -25.15
CA VAL A 216 -40.01 37.03 -24.55
C VAL A 216 -40.98 37.57 -25.60
N GLU A 217 -40.45 37.96 -26.76
CA GLU A 217 -41.26 38.47 -27.87
C GLU A 217 -42.22 37.39 -28.39
N LEU A 218 -41.70 36.18 -28.57
CA LEU A 218 -42.45 35.04 -29.08
C LEU A 218 -43.56 34.62 -28.11
N LEU A 219 -43.30 34.58 -26.79
CA LEU A 219 -44.34 34.35 -25.79
C LEU A 219 -45.45 35.40 -25.82
N THR A 220 -45.10 36.66 -26.02
CA THR A 220 -46.06 37.76 -26.12
C THR A 220 -46.92 37.63 -27.38
N ARG A 221 -46.31 37.25 -28.51
CA ARG A 221 -46.99 37.04 -29.78
C ARG A 221 -47.95 35.85 -29.73
N ILE A 222 -47.51 34.72 -29.17
CA ILE A 222 -48.33 33.51 -29.01
C ILE A 222 -49.57 33.80 -28.15
N ARG A 223 -49.41 34.47 -27.00
CA ARG A 223 -50.56 34.82 -26.14
C ARG A 223 -51.60 35.64 -26.91
N ARG A 224 -51.16 36.66 -27.65
CA ARG A 224 -52.04 37.51 -28.44
C ARG A 224 -52.84 36.73 -29.50
N LEU A 225 -52.22 35.74 -30.15
CA LEU A 225 -52.87 34.92 -31.17
C LEU A 225 -53.83 33.88 -30.54
N GLN A 226 -53.44 33.27 -29.42
CA GLN A 226 -54.29 32.34 -28.68
C GLN A 226 -55.56 33.00 -28.16
N ASP A 227 -55.48 34.25 -27.69
CA ASP A 227 -56.65 35.02 -27.27
C ASP A 227 -57.64 35.21 -28.42
N VAL A 228 -57.15 35.48 -29.64
CA VAL A 228 -57.97 35.67 -30.85
C VAL A 228 -58.62 34.36 -31.31
N ASP A 229 -57.89 33.25 -31.30
CA ASP A 229 -58.43 31.94 -31.68
C ASP A 229 -59.49 31.45 -30.69
N THR A 230 -59.28 31.67 -29.38
CA THR A 230 -60.28 31.34 -28.34
C THR A 230 -61.58 32.11 -28.58
N LEU A 231 -61.49 33.41 -28.84
CA LEU A 231 -62.66 34.25 -29.15
C LEU A 231 -63.36 33.81 -30.43
N ARG A 232 -62.61 33.37 -31.45
CA ARG A 232 -63.17 32.84 -32.69
C ARG A 232 -63.92 31.53 -32.47
N GLU A 233 -63.36 30.62 -31.68
CA GLU A 233 -63.98 29.33 -31.35
C GLU A 233 -65.31 29.55 -30.60
N GLU A 234 -65.30 30.42 -29.58
CA GLU A 234 -66.50 30.77 -28.80
C GLU A 234 -67.60 31.37 -29.68
N ALA A 235 -67.26 32.36 -30.51
CA ALA A 235 -68.21 33.02 -31.39
C ALA A 235 -68.73 32.11 -32.52
N SER A 236 -67.87 31.24 -33.09
CA SER A 236 -68.29 30.27 -34.12
C SER A 236 -69.22 29.21 -33.55
N THR A 237 -68.95 28.73 -32.33
CA THR A 237 -69.82 27.77 -31.62
C THR A 237 -71.20 28.36 -31.37
N ALA A 238 -71.24 29.61 -30.89
CA ALA A 238 -72.48 30.32 -30.64
C ALA A 238 -73.29 30.55 -31.93
N LEU A 239 -72.65 31.08 -32.98
CA LEU A 239 -73.31 31.33 -34.27
C LEU A 239 -73.82 30.03 -34.91
N GLY A 240 -73.03 28.96 -34.85
CA GLY A 240 -73.40 27.65 -35.42
C GLY A 240 -74.62 27.04 -34.75
N SER A 241 -74.77 27.25 -33.44
CA SER A 241 -75.93 26.80 -32.67
C SER A 241 -77.19 27.61 -33.01
N ILE A 242 -77.02 28.88 -33.37
CA ILE A 242 -78.13 29.82 -33.61
C ILE A 242 -78.67 29.70 -35.04
N ASP A 243 -77.78 29.79 -36.04
CA ASP A 243 -78.17 29.94 -37.46
C ASP A 243 -77.63 28.84 -38.38
N GLY A 244 -77.00 27.83 -37.77
CA GLY A 244 -76.42 26.70 -38.47
C GLY A 244 -74.96 26.97 -38.87
N PRO A 245 -74.11 25.94 -38.91
CA PRO A 245 -72.73 26.12 -39.33
C PRO A 245 -72.59 26.50 -40.80
N GLU A 246 -73.64 26.32 -41.62
CA GLU A 246 -73.70 26.75 -43.01
C GLU A 246 -73.48 28.26 -43.16
N ALA A 247 -73.86 29.06 -42.15
CA ALA A 247 -73.67 30.50 -42.12
C ALA A 247 -72.19 30.92 -42.17
N PHE A 248 -71.26 30.03 -41.82
CA PHE A 248 -69.82 30.22 -41.89
C PHE A 248 -69.11 29.04 -42.57
N GLY A 249 -69.80 28.32 -43.46
CA GLY A 249 -69.22 27.33 -44.37
C GLY A 249 -69.03 25.92 -43.81
N GLY A 250 -69.63 25.57 -42.67
CA GLY A 250 -69.70 24.22 -42.13
C GLY A 250 -70.98 23.47 -42.53
N TRP A 251 -71.18 22.27 -41.95
CA TRP A 251 -72.35 21.41 -42.18
C TRP A 251 -72.80 20.77 -40.86
N SER A 252 -74.11 20.74 -40.59
CA SER A 252 -74.72 20.01 -39.47
C SER A 252 -75.95 19.23 -39.92
N GLU A 253 -76.24 18.09 -39.28
CA GLU A 253 -77.51 17.37 -39.45
C GLU A 253 -78.59 17.87 -38.47
N GLU A 254 -78.23 18.66 -37.47
CA GLU A 254 -79.15 19.25 -36.50
C GLU A 254 -79.73 20.57 -37.02
N ASP A 255 -81.06 20.73 -36.91
CA ASP A 255 -81.74 21.97 -37.27
C ASP A 255 -81.31 23.11 -36.30
N PRO A 256 -80.85 24.27 -36.81
CA PRO A 256 -80.43 25.37 -35.96
C PRO A 256 -81.62 26.03 -35.24
N ALA A 257 -81.33 26.78 -34.18
CA ALA A 257 -82.36 27.43 -33.36
C ALA A 257 -83.27 28.36 -34.19
N SER A 258 -82.73 29.07 -35.18
CA SER A 258 -83.51 29.94 -36.08
C SER A 258 -84.54 29.15 -36.91
N THR A 259 -84.16 27.98 -37.43
CA THR A 259 -85.05 27.07 -38.16
C THR A 259 -86.14 26.48 -37.26
N LEU A 260 -85.79 26.04 -36.05
CA LEU A 260 -86.73 25.49 -35.09
C LEU A 260 -87.76 26.53 -34.61
N LEU A 261 -87.31 27.77 -34.39
CA LEU A 261 -88.19 28.90 -34.03
C LEU A 261 -89.10 29.29 -35.19
N GLY A 262 -88.58 29.39 -36.41
CA GLY A 262 -89.39 29.66 -37.59
C GLY A 262 -90.48 28.61 -37.84
N ARG A 263 -90.18 27.34 -37.55
CA ARG A 263 -91.18 26.26 -37.61
C ARG A 263 -92.25 26.39 -36.52
N ALA A 264 -91.88 26.80 -35.31
CA ALA A 264 -92.81 27.04 -34.23
C ALA A 264 -93.73 28.25 -34.52
N GLU A 265 -93.18 29.33 -35.07
CA GLU A 265 -93.92 30.53 -35.50
C GLU A 265 -94.94 30.18 -36.60
N ALA A 266 -94.51 29.45 -37.63
CA ALA A 266 -95.39 29.00 -38.72
C ALA A 266 -96.54 28.10 -38.24
N ALA A 267 -96.34 27.32 -37.17
CA ALA A 267 -97.38 26.48 -36.59
C ALA A 267 -98.47 27.28 -35.87
N LEU A 268 -98.16 28.48 -35.37
CA LEU A 268 -99.11 29.35 -34.65
C LEU A 268 -99.75 30.42 -35.54
N SER A 269 -99.19 30.73 -36.71
CA SER A 269 -99.62 31.85 -37.57
C SER A 269 -101.07 31.78 -38.05
N GLY A 270 -101.62 30.57 -38.21
CA GLY A 270 -102.99 30.32 -38.67
C GLY A 270 -104.05 30.21 -37.56
N SER A 271 -103.67 30.34 -36.29
CA SER A 271 -104.61 30.18 -35.17
C SER A 271 -105.48 31.42 -34.99
N GLU A 272 -106.79 31.22 -34.75
CA GLU A 272 -107.70 32.30 -34.35
C GLU A 272 -107.82 32.47 -32.82
N ASP A 273 -107.24 31.54 -32.04
CA ASP A 273 -107.22 31.58 -30.58
C ASP A 273 -106.36 32.75 -30.05
N THR A 274 -106.89 33.48 -29.07
CA THR A 274 -106.27 34.72 -28.58
C THR A 274 -104.97 34.47 -27.81
N GLN A 275 -104.87 33.37 -27.06
CA GLN A 275 -103.65 33.02 -26.31
C GLN A 275 -102.56 32.55 -27.27
N LEU A 276 -102.92 31.75 -28.29
CA LEU A 276 -101.95 31.29 -29.30
C LEU A 276 -101.44 32.42 -30.19
N LYS A 277 -102.26 33.44 -30.50
CA LYS A 277 -101.81 34.66 -31.20
C LYS A 277 -100.81 35.47 -30.39
N GLU A 278 -101.05 35.64 -29.10
CA GLU A 278 -100.12 36.34 -28.21
C GLU A 278 -98.79 35.59 -28.10
N LEU A 279 -98.83 34.25 -27.96
CA LEU A 279 -97.62 33.41 -27.99
C LEU A 279 -96.91 33.45 -29.34
N GLY A 280 -97.65 33.47 -30.46
CA GLY A 280 -97.10 33.63 -31.81
C GLY A 280 -96.36 34.97 -31.98
N GLY A 281 -96.96 36.07 -31.53
CA GLY A 281 -96.31 37.38 -31.53
C GLY A 281 -95.02 37.41 -30.70
N ARG A 282 -95.02 36.77 -29.53
CA ARG A 282 -93.82 36.60 -28.71
C ARG A 282 -92.74 35.74 -29.38
N LEU A 283 -93.12 34.71 -30.14
CA LEU A 283 -92.16 33.92 -30.92
C LEU A 283 -91.54 34.76 -32.05
N THR A 284 -92.33 35.56 -32.77
CA THR A 284 -91.82 36.48 -33.80
C THR A 284 -90.81 37.47 -33.21
N GLU A 285 -91.08 38.01 -32.01
CA GLU A 285 -90.14 38.89 -31.29
C GLU A 285 -88.82 38.17 -30.94
N ILE A 286 -88.89 36.93 -30.46
CA ILE A 286 -87.70 36.11 -30.14
C ILE A 286 -86.91 35.76 -31.40
N THR A 287 -87.59 35.41 -32.51
CA THR A 287 -86.94 35.13 -33.80
C THR A 287 -86.17 36.35 -34.30
N ALA A 288 -86.77 37.55 -34.21
CA ALA A 288 -86.11 38.79 -34.61
C ALA A 288 -84.87 39.08 -33.74
N GLN A 289 -84.99 38.97 -32.41
CA GLN A 289 -83.86 39.16 -31.48
C GLN A 289 -82.73 38.14 -31.73
N LEU A 290 -83.08 36.89 -32.01
CA LEU A 290 -82.10 35.85 -32.30
C LEU A 290 -81.35 36.12 -33.61
N GLY A 291 -82.05 36.62 -34.64
CA GLY A 291 -81.45 37.03 -35.90
C GLY A 291 -80.50 38.23 -35.76
N GLU A 292 -80.81 39.19 -34.88
CA GLU A 292 -79.91 40.30 -34.55
C GLU A 292 -78.61 39.80 -33.89
N ILE A 293 -78.71 38.89 -32.91
CA ILE A 293 -77.55 38.28 -32.24
C ILE A 293 -76.69 37.49 -33.25
N ALA A 294 -77.31 36.73 -34.16
CA ALA A 294 -76.60 36.00 -35.20
C ALA A 294 -75.83 36.94 -36.13
N ALA A 295 -76.44 38.04 -36.55
CA ALA A 295 -75.80 39.05 -37.40
C ALA A 295 -74.62 39.73 -36.68
N GLU A 296 -74.76 40.06 -35.39
CA GLU A 296 -73.68 40.63 -34.58
C GLU A 296 -72.51 39.64 -34.39
N LEU A 297 -72.79 38.36 -34.12
CA LEU A 297 -71.77 37.30 -34.02
C LEU A 297 -71.06 37.07 -35.36
N GLY A 298 -71.80 37.10 -36.48
CA GLY A 298 -71.23 37.02 -37.83
C GLY A 298 -70.31 38.20 -38.15
N GLY A 299 -70.72 39.42 -37.78
CA GLY A 299 -69.88 40.62 -37.90
C GLY A 299 -68.61 40.53 -37.05
N PHE A 300 -68.73 40.08 -35.80
CA PHE A 300 -67.60 39.86 -34.90
C PHE A 300 -66.59 38.86 -35.47
N LEU A 301 -67.07 37.74 -36.04
CA LEU A 301 -66.20 36.74 -36.68
C LEU A 301 -65.48 37.27 -37.92
N ALA A 302 -66.15 38.09 -38.73
CA ALA A 302 -65.57 38.71 -39.91
C ALA A 302 -64.46 39.73 -39.58
N ASP A 303 -64.54 40.36 -38.41
CA ASP A 303 -63.56 41.36 -37.94
C ASP A 303 -62.33 40.73 -37.23
N LEU A 304 -62.36 39.44 -36.88
CA LEU A 304 -61.25 38.77 -36.20
C LEU A 304 -60.09 38.46 -37.17
N PRO A 305 -58.84 38.88 -36.88
CA PRO A 305 -57.69 38.66 -37.77
C PRO A 305 -57.35 37.16 -37.92
N ALA A 306 -57.37 36.64 -39.14
CA ALA A 306 -57.19 35.23 -39.45
C ALA A 306 -55.74 34.90 -39.84
N ASP A 307 -54.98 34.27 -38.94
CA ASP A 307 -53.75 33.56 -39.34
C ASP A 307 -53.39 32.39 -38.41
N PRO A 308 -54.07 31.23 -38.54
CA PRO A 308 -53.80 30.03 -37.74
C PRO A 308 -52.42 29.42 -38.01
N GLU A 309 -51.92 29.56 -39.25
CA GLU A 309 -50.60 29.04 -39.65
C GLU A 309 -49.47 29.76 -38.89
N GLN A 310 -49.60 31.07 -38.67
CA GLN A 310 -48.66 31.84 -37.84
C GLN A 310 -48.57 31.33 -36.40
N LEU A 311 -49.67 30.89 -35.78
CA LEU A 311 -49.63 30.39 -34.40
C LEU A 311 -48.86 29.06 -34.33
N GLU A 312 -49.07 28.16 -35.30
CA GLU A 312 -48.37 26.88 -35.35
C GLU A 312 -46.86 27.07 -35.57
N GLU A 313 -46.46 27.96 -36.49
CA GLU A 313 -45.04 28.32 -36.70
C GLU A 313 -44.39 28.86 -35.42
N LEU A 314 -45.07 29.77 -34.71
CA LEU A 314 -44.57 30.33 -33.45
C LEU A 314 -44.46 29.28 -32.34
N LEU A 315 -45.41 28.34 -32.24
CA LEU A 315 -45.33 27.24 -31.28
C LEU A 315 -44.18 26.29 -31.58
N GLN A 316 -43.94 25.97 -32.86
CA GLN A 316 -42.78 25.18 -33.28
C GLN A 316 -41.46 25.89 -32.94
N ARG A 317 -41.37 27.19 -33.23
CA ARG A 317 -40.20 28.01 -32.85
C ARG A 317 -40.02 28.05 -31.32
N GLN A 318 -41.10 28.19 -30.54
CA GLN A 318 -41.05 28.13 -29.08
C GLN A 318 -40.44 26.81 -28.59
N GLN A 319 -40.82 25.69 -29.23
CA GLN A 319 -40.32 24.38 -28.85
C GLN A 319 -38.82 24.25 -29.13
N GLN A 320 -38.34 24.75 -30.28
CA GLN A 320 -36.91 24.80 -30.61
C GLN A 320 -36.13 25.59 -29.55
N LEU A 321 -36.60 26.80 -29.20
CA LEU A 321 -35.97 27.65 -28.18
C LEU A 321 -36.00 27.00 -26.79
N LYS A 322 -37.10 26.34 -26.41
CA LYS A 322 -37.21 25.61 -25.13
C LYS A 322 -36.23 24.45 -24.99
N LEU A 323 -35.90 23.77 -26.09
CA LEU A 323 -34.91 22.68 -26.05
C LEU A 323 -33.52 23.23 -25.69
N LEU A 324 -33.17 24.41 -26.21
CA LEU A 324 -31.92 25.08 -25.88
C LEU A 324 -31.88 25.57 -24.43
N THR A 325 -32.94 26.25 -23.98
CA THR A 325 -32.97 26.79 -22.61
C THR A 325 -32.96 25.66 -21.55
N ARG A 326 -33.61 24.53 -21.84
CA ARG A 326 -33.52 23.35 -20.95
C ARG A 326 -32.10 22.80 -20.81
N LYS A 327 -31.27 22.89 -21.86
CA LYS A 327 -29.93 22.29 -21.91
C LYS A 327 -28.82 23.23 -21.43
N TYR A 328 -28.93 24.52 -21.73
CA TYR A 328 -27.78 25.44 -21.67
C TYR A 328 -27.95 26.61 -20.68
N ALA A 329 -29.13 27.22 -20.59
CA ALA A 329 -29.39 28.36 -19.69
C ALA A 329 -30.89 28.67 -19.53
N PRO A 330 -31.33 29.34 -18.44
CA PRO A 330 -32.76 29.60 -18.18
C PRO A 330 -33.51 30.39 -19.27
N ASP A 331 -32.81 31.24 -20.03
CA ASP A 331 -33.35 32.13 -21.07
C ASP A 331 -32.41 32.17 -22.30
N ILE A 332 -32.89 32.73 -23.42
CA ILE A 332 -32.12 32.75 -24.67
C ILE A 332 -30.86 33.62 -24.58
N ASP A 333 -30.92 34.75 -23.88
CA ASP A 333 -29.75 35.60 -23.64
C ASP A 333 -28.66 34.85 -22.85
N GLY A 334 -29.06 34.02 -21.90
CA GLY A 334 -28.19 33.11 -21.17
C GLY A 334 -27.58 32.04 -22.06
N VAL A 335 -28.35 31.48 -23.02
CA VAL A 335 -27.84 30.49 -24.00
C VAL A 335 -26.78 31.13 -24.89
N LEU A 336 -27.02 32.36 -25.38
CA LEU A 336 -26.06 33.11 -26.19
C LEU A 336 -24.79 33.44 -25.41
N THR A 337 -24.93 33.86 -24.16
CA THR A 337 -23.79 34.09 -23.26
C THR A 337 -22.98 32.81 -23.02
N TRP A 338 -23.66 31.68 -22.86
CA TRP A 338 -23.02 30.37 -22.72
C TRP A 338 -22.27 29.97 -24.00
N ARG A 339 -22.89 30.17 -25.17
CA ARG A 339 -22.29 29.92 -26.49
C ARG A 339 -20.98 30.68 -26.67
N ASP A 340 -20.96 31.98 -26.34
CA ASP A 340 -19.77 32.81 -26.54
C ASP A 340 -18.63 32.40 -25.59
N LYS A 341 -18.96 32.00 -24.35
CA LYS A 341 -18.01 31.40 -23.41
C LYS A 341 -17.46 30.07 -23.93
N ALA A 342 -18.34 29.21 -24.46
CA ALA A 342 -17.96 27.93 -25.05
C ALA A 342 -17.04 28.10 -26.25
N ARG A 343 -17.33 29.03 -27.16
CA ARG A 343 -16.49 29.37 -28.32
C ARG A 343 -15.12 29.90 -27.91
N THR A 344 -15.06 30.77 -26.91
CA THR A 344 -13.81 31.27 -26.34
C THR A 344 -12.99 30.16 -25.67
N ARG A 345 -13.66 29.25 -24.97
CA ARG A 345 -13.01 28.09 -24.34
C ARG A 345 -12.44 27.16 -25.39
N LEU A 346 -13.21 26.81 -26.42
CA LEU A 346 -12.79 25.96 -27.53
C LEU A 346 -11.53 26.50 -28.21
N GLY A 347 -11.50 27.80 -28.52
CA GLY A 347 -10.34 28.45 -29.14
C GLY A 347 -9.08 28.52 -28.28
N ARG A 348 -9.18 28.24 -26.97
CA ARG A 348 -8.04 28.20 -26.04
C ARG A 348 -7.47 26.79 -25.83
N ILE A 349 -8.19 25.73 -26.23
CA ILE A 349 -7.72 24.37 -26.03
C ILE A 349 -6.78 24.01 -27.19
N ASP A 350 -5.47 23.93 -26.90
CA ASP A 350 -4.46 23.41 -27.82
C ASP A 350 -4.22 21.92 -27.55
N ILE A 351 -4.29 21.09 -28.61
CA ILE A 351 -4.13 19.62 -28.56
C ILE A 351 -2.82 19.17 -29.23
N SER A 352 -1.84 20.06 -29.41
CA SER A 352 -0.58 19.73 -30.10
C SER A 352 0.02 18.38 -29.64
N SER A 353 0.11 17.42 -30.57
CA SER A 353 0.46 16.02 -30.27
C SER A 353 1.97 15.76 -30.20
N GLU A 354 2.77 16.71 -30.68
CA GLU A 354 4.22 16.58 -30.83
C GLU A 354 4.93 16.34 -29.49
N ALA A 355 4.55 17.07 -28.45
CA ALA A 355 5.13 16.91 -27.12
C ALA A 355 4.82 15.53 -26.52
N LEU A 356 3.63 14.98 -26.77
CA LEU A 356 3.25 13.65 -26.27
C LEU A 356 3.98 12.54 -27.02
N ASP A 357 4.15 12.68 -28.33
CA ASP A 357 4.86 11.69 -29.13
C ASP A 357 6.37 11.70 -28.86
N GLU A 358 6.95 12.87 -28.59
CA GLU A 358 8.32 12.97 -28.08
C GLU A 358 8.45 12.32 -26.69
N LEU A 359 7.51 12.56 -25.78
CA LEU A 359 7.51 11.91 -24.47
C LEU A 359 7.39 10.37 -24.58
N LYS A 360 6.58 9.84 -25.50
CA LYS A 360 6.51 8.40 -25.78
C LYS A 360 7.86 7.84 -26.23
N LYS A 361 8.58 8.55 -27.12
CA LYS A 361 9.93 8.15 -27.56
C LYS A 361 10.92 8.14 -26.39
N GLN A 362 10.84 9.15 -25.51
CA GLN A 362 11.69 9.22 -24.32
C GLN A 362 11.41 8.06 -23.35
N VAL A 363 10.13 7.74 -23.10
CA VAL A 363 9.73 6.57 -22.28
C VAL A 363 10.28 5.28 -22.88
N ALA A 364 10.15 5.08 -24.20
CA ALA A 364 10.65 3.89 -24.88
C ALA A 364 12.18 3.76 -24.77
N SER A 365 12.91 4.87 -24.94
CA SER A 365 14.37 4.92 -24.79
C SER A 365 14.81 4.65 -23.34
N ALA A 366 14.12 5.25 -22.36
CA ALA A 366 14.37 5.01 -20.94
C ALA A 366 14.08 3.56 -20.54
N LYS A 367 12.99 2.96 -21.06
CA LYS A 367 12.67 1.54 -20.86
C LYS A 367 13.77 0.65 -21.42
N LYS A 368 14.25 0.90 -22.65
CA LYS A 368 15.36 0.13 -23.26
C LYS A 368 16.64 0.20 -22.41
N THR A 369 16.96 1.39 -21.90
CA THR A 369 18.12 1.60 -21.03
C THR A 369 17.96 0.86 -19.71
N MET A 370 16.79 0.93 -19.08
CA MET A 370 16.46 0.19 -17.86
C MET A 370 16.54 -1.32 -18.07
N THR A 371 16.00 -1.85 -19.17
CA THR A 371 16.07 -3.29 -19.50
C THR A 371 17.51 -3.75 -19.72
N ALA A 372 18.36 -2.92 -20.35
CA ALA A 372 19.78 -3.25 -20.52
C ALA A 372 20.52 -3.27 -19.17
N ALA A 373 20.22 -2.33 -18.26
CA ALA A 373 20.77 -2.34 -16.91
C ALA A 373 20.28 -3.54 -16.10
N ALA A 374 18.98 -3.87 -16.20
CA ALA A 374 18.38 -5.05 -15.57
C ALA A 374 19.11 -6.32 -16.01
N LYS A 375 19.33 -6.51 -17.31
CA LYS A 375 20.03 -7.69 -17.84
C LYS A 375 21.46 -7.82 -17.28
N LYS A 376 22.19 -6.70 -17.16
CA LYS A 376 23.53 -6.72 -16.56
C LYS A 376 23.49 -7.12 -15.10
N LEU A 377 22.53 -6.60 -14.33
CA LEU A 377 22.31 -6.96 -12.94
C LEU A 377 21.93 -8.43 -12.78
N SER A 378 21.00 -8.95 -13.60
CA SER A 378 20.59 -10.36 -13.60
C SER A 378 21.76 -11.31 -13.86
N VAL A 379 22.66 -10.97 -14.81
CA VAL A 379 23.84 -11.80 -15.11
C VAL A 379 24.80 -11.82 -13.92
N ALA A 380 25.06 -10.68 -13.28
CA ALA A 380 25.90 -10.62 -12.09
C ALA A 380 25.30 -11.43 -10.93
N ARG A 381 23.98 -11.33 -10.72
CA ARG A 381 23.25 -12.13 -9.72
C ARG A 381 23.32 -13.63 -10.00
N GLN A 382 23.18 -14.06 -11.26
CA GLN A 382 23.31 -15.48 -11.62
C GLN A 382 24.72 -16.03 -11.36
N GLN A 383 25.76 -15.24 -11.62
CA GLN A 383 27.15 -15.62 -11.31
C GLN A 383 27.38 -15.71 -9.80
N ALA A 384 26.95 -14.68 -9.05
CA ALA A 384 26.99 -14.65 -7.59
C ALA A 384 26.22 -15.83 -6.98
N ALA A 385 25.07 -16.21 -7.57
CA ALA A 385 24.24 -17.31 -7.10
C ALA A 385 24.98 -18.66 -7.20
N GLY A 386 25.70 -18.88 -8.31
CA GLY A 386 26.55 -20.06 -8.47
C GLY A 386 27.68 -20.11 -7.44
N HIS A 387 28.41 -18.99 -7.29
CA HIS A 387 29.51 -18.92 -6.32
C HIS A 387 29.04 -19.07 -4.86
N LEU A 388 27.92 -18.44 -4.50
CA LEU A 388 27.31 -18.58 -3.17
C LEU A 388 26.88 -20.02 -2.92
N ALA A 389 26.23 -20.66 -3.90
CA ALA A 389 25.82 -22.05 -3.81
C ALA A 389 27.00 -22.99 -3.56
N ASP A 390 28.11 -22.81 -4.27
CA ASP A 390 29.31 -23.64 -4.14
C ASP A 390 30.01 -23.44 -2.78
N GLN A 391 30.19 -22.19 -2.35
CA GLN A 391 30.82 -21.89 -1.06
C GLN A 391 29.99 -22.39 0.12
N VAL A 392 28.68 -22.16 0.11
CA VAL A 392 27.79 -22.64 1.17
C VAL A 392 27.72 -24.17 1.16
N THR A 393 27.68 -24.80 -0.01
CA THR A 393 27.70 -26.27 -0.10
C THR A 393 28.97 -26.86 0.50
N ALA A 394 30.14 -26.26 0.25
CA ALA A 394 31.39 -26.68 0.88
C ALA A 394 31.34 -26.54 2.42
N GLU A 395 30.76 -25.45 2.93
CA GLU A 395 30.60 -25.27 4.37
C GLU A 395 29.60 -26.25 5.00
N LEU A 396 28.49 -26.57 4.32
CA LEU A 396 27.51 -27.56 4.76
C LEU A 396 28.14 -28.96 4.94
N GLN A 397 29.09 -29.33 4.08
CA GLN A 397 29.79 -30.61 4.21
C GLN A 397 30.59 -30.70 5.53
N GLY A 398 31.15 -29.58 5.99
CA GLY A 398 31.82 -29.46 7.29
C GLY A 398 30.86 -29.52 8.49
N LEU A 399 29.60 -29.11 8.31
CA LEU A 399 28.56 -29.11 9.35
C LEU A 399 27.76 -30.43 9.43
N ALA A 400 28.44 -31.55 9.14
CA ALA A 400 27.86 -32.90 9.10
C ALA A 400 26.67 -33.05 8.14
N MET A 401 26.57 -32.19 7.13
CA MET A 401 25.59 -32.28 6.04
C MET A 401 26.29 -32.65 4.73
N ALA A 402 27.14 -33.68 4.76
CA ALA A 402 28.05 -34.07 3.66
C ALA A 402 27.37 -34.33 2.30
N LYS A 403 26.09 -34.70 2.30
CA LYS A 403 25.31 -34.95 1.08
C LYS A 403 24.46 -33.76 0.64
N ALA A 404 24.30 -32.75 1.50
CA ALA A 404 23.44 -31.62 1.22
C ALA A 404 24.09 -30.65 0.25
N ARG A 405 23.28 -30.02 -0.60
CA ARG A 405 23.70 -29.00 -1.55
C ARG A 405 22.74 -27.82 -1.50
N LEU A 406 23.29 -26.61 -1.42
CA LEU A 406 22.53 -25.38 -1.63
C LEU A 406 22.39 -25.14 -3.13
N VAL A 407 21.18 -24.75 -3.55
CA VAL A 407 20.87 -24.27 -4.89
C VAL A 407 20.29 -22.87 -4.74
N VAL A 408 20.83 -21.90 -5.46
CA VAL A 408 20.33 -20.53 -5.49
C VAL A 408 19.72 -20.28 -6.85
N GLU A 409 18.39 -20.20 -6.91
CA GLU A 409 17.66 -19.95 -8.16
C GLU A 409 17.43 -18.44 -8.33
N VAL A 410 17.72 -17.92 -9.52
CA VAL A 410 17.45 -16.52 -9.89
C VAL A 410 16.42 -16.53 -11.02
N ARG A 411 15.19 -16.10 -10.72
CA ARG A 411 14.07 -16.08 -11.68
C ARG A 411 13.78 -14.67 -12.16
N PRO A 412 13.53 -14.46 -13.47
CA PRO A 412 13.15 -13.15 -13.98
C PRO A 412 11.72 -12.78 -13.56
N VAL A 413 11.54 -11.55 -13.08
CA VAL A 413 10.24 -10.95 -12.72
C VAL A 413 10.05 -9.59 -13.37
N GLY A 414 8.88 -8.98 -13.19
CA GLY A 414 8.63 -7.61 -13.65
C GLY A 414 9.61 -6.60 -13.01
N PRO A 415 9.97 -5.51 -13.70
CA PRO A 415 10.95 -4.54 -13.20
C PRO A 415 10.42 -3.80 -11.96
N GLY A 416 11.01 -4.11 -10.81
CA GLY A 416 10.78 -3.45 -9.52
C GLY A 416 11.91 -2.48 -9.14
N ARG A 417 11.85 -1.90 -7.95
CA ARG A 417 12.88 -0.98 -7.45
C ARG A 417 14.24 -1.68 -7.29
N GLU A 418 14.22 -2.95 -6.92
CA GLU A 418 15.40 -3.76 -6.59
C GLU A 418 15.89 -4.63 -7.76
N GLY A 419 15.34 -4.45 -8.97
CA GLY A 419 15.76 -5.21 -10.15
C GLY A 419 14.58 -5.88 -10.86
N ALA A 420 14.91 -6.82 -11.74
CA ALA A 420 13.95 -7.64 -12.47
C ALA A 420 14.17 -9.13 -12.17
N ASP A 421 14.65 -9.43 -10.97
CA ASP A 421 14.96 -10.78 -10.51
C ASP A 421 14.34 -11.04 -9.14
N GLU A 422 13.90 -12.28 -8.93
CA GLU A 422 13.58 -12.87 -7.65
C GLU A 422 14.61 -13.95 -7.35
N VAL A 423 15.08 -14.04 -6.11
CA VAL A 423 16.06 -15.03 -5.66
C VAL A 423 15.37 -16.00 -4.71
N GLU A 424 15.55 -17.30 -4.95
CA GLU A 424 15.05 -18.35 -4.08
C GLU A 424 16.18 -19.28 -3.64
N LEU A 425 16.41 -19.36 -2.32
CA LEU A 425 17.36 -20.30 -1.71
C LEU A 425 16.70 -21.67 -1.49
N MET A 426 17.28 -22.70 -2.09
CA MET A 426 16.77 -24.06 -2.07
C MET A 426 17.81 -25.04 -1.53
N LEU A 427 17.37 -26.07 -0.81
CA LEU A 427 18.22 -27.11 -0.24
C LEU A 427 17.87 -28.46 -0.87
N ALA A 428 18.88 -29.16 -1.39
CA ALA A 428 18.80 -30.57 -1.73
C ALA A 428 19.46 -31.37 -0.58
N PRO A 429 18.73 -32.22 0.16
CA PRO A 429 19.31 -32.99 1.26
C PRO A 429 20.35 -34.02 0.82
N ASN A 430 20.23 -34.52 -0.42
CA ASN A 430 21.15 -35.47 -1.04
C ASN A 430 21.06 -35.37 -2.57
N ALA A 431 22.05 -35.94 -3.27
CA ALA A 431 22.13 -35.90 -4.73
C ALA A 431 20.92 -36.52 -5.47
N SER A 432 20.20 -37.44 -4.83
CA SER A 432 19.02 -38.12 -5.39
C SER A 432 17.68 -37.39 -5.12
N THR A 433 17.67 -36.35 -4.29
CA THR A 433 16.45 -35.63 -3.91
C THR A 433 16.44 -34.25 -4.57
N PRO A 434 15.33 -33.84 -5.22
CA PRO A 434 15.24 -32.51 -5.80
C PRO A 434 15.36 -31.44 -4.72
N ALA A 435 16.02 -30.33 -5.06
CA ALA A 435 16.11 -29.18 -4.18
C ALA A 435 14.71 -28.60 -3.92
N ARG A 436 14.45 -28.19 -2.67
CA ARG A 436 13.20 -27.55 -2.25
C ARG A 436 13.49 -26.23 -1.55
N PRO A 437 12.55 -25.27 -1.56
CA PRO A 437 12.73 -24.00 -0.85
C PRO A 437 13.07 -24.24 0.63
N LEU A 438 14.00 -23.47 1.19
CA LEU A 438 14.45 -23.62 2.58
C LEU A 438 13.28 -23.63 3.58
N ALA A 439 12.22 -22.86 3.29
CA ALA A 439 11.02 -22.76 4.11
C ALA A 439 10.26 -24.09 4.27
N SER A 440 10.43 -25.00 3.32
CA SER A 440 9.69 -26.26 3.22
C SER A 440 10.54 -27.52 3.43
N SER A 441 11.87 -27.37 3.41
CA SER A 441 12.78 -28.50 3.20
C SER A 441 13.54 -28.95 4.44
N ALA A 442 13.71 -28.10 5.45
CA ALA A 442 14.65 -28.34 6.54
C ALA A 442 13.94 -28.58 7.89
N SER A 443 14.41 -29.59 8.64
CA SER A 443 14.14 -29.69 10.07
C SER A 443 14.76 -28.48 10.80
N GLY A 444 14.21 -28.06 11.95
CA GLY A 444 14.69 -26.86 12.68
C GLY A 444 16.21 -26.84 12.89
N GLY A 445 16.81 -27.97 13.25
CA GLY A 445 18.26 -28.09 13.42
C GLY A 445 19.08 -28.08 12.12
N GLU A 446 18.51 -28.54 11.00
CA GLU A 446 19.16 -28.45 9.67
C GLU A 446 19.14 -27.02 9.16
N LEU A 447 18.03 -26.30 9.37
CA LEU A 447 17.88 -24.91 8.99
C LEU A 447 18.88 -24.03 9.75
N SER A 448 19.03 -24.22 11.07
CA SER A 448 20.03 -23.51 11.87
C SER A 448 21.46 -23.66 11.31
N ARG A 449 21.84 -24.88 10.89
CA ARG A 449 23.17 -25.14 10.32
C ARG A 449 23.34 -24.52 8.93
N VAL A 450 22.30 -24.56 8.09
CA VAL A 450 22.32 -23.87 6.79
C VAL A 450 22.46 -22.36 6.97
N MET A 451 21.77 -21.78 7.95
CA MET A 451 21.88 -20.36 8.26
C MET A 451 23.27 -20.01 8.79
N LEU A 452 23.87 -20.85 9.65
CA LEU A 452 25.26 -20.65 10.08
C LEU A 452 26.23 -20.69 8.89
N ALA A 453 26.08 -21.65 7.97
CA ALA A 453 26.91 -21.73 6.78
C ALA A 453 26.76 -20.49 5.88
N LEU A 454 25.52 -20.05 5.66
CA LEU A 454 25.23 -18.81 4.93
C LEU A 454 25.89 -17.61 5.60
N GLU A 455 25.74 -17.44 6.91
CA GLU A 455 26.27 -16.28 7.62
C GLU A 455 27.79 -16.29 7.69
N VAL A 456 28.45 -17.44 7.82
CA VAL A 456 29.92 -17.52 7.75
C VAL A 456 30.43 -17.00 6.41
N ILE A 457 29.72 -17.31 5.32
CA ILE A 457 30.07 -16.86 3.97
C ILE A 457 29.71 -15.37 3.75
N LEU A 458 28.48 -14.97 4.09
CA LEU A 458 28.00 -13.59 3.93
C LEU A 458 28.75 -12.60 4.83
N SER A 459 29.13 -13.05 6.04
CA SER A 459 29.84 -12.22 7.02
C SER A 459 31.35 -12.21 6.83
N ALA A 460 31.89 -12.93 5.84
CA ALA A 460 33.33 -12.89 5.54
C ALA A 460 33.80 -11.47 5.17
N GLY A 461 32.91 -10.64 4.63
CA GLY A 461 33.14 -9.24 4.26
C GLY A 461 32.63 -8.19 5.26
N THR A 462 31.87 -8.57 6.29
CA THR A 462 31.39 -7.65 7.34
C THR A 462 32.29 -7.72 8.58
N GLN A 463 32.54 -6.57 9.18
CA GLN A 463 33.37 -6.44 10.38
C GLN A 463 32.62 -5.67 11.47
N GLY A 464 32.77 -6.13 12.72
CA GLY A 464 32.36 -5.37 13.90
C GLY A 464 30.90 -5.44 14.31
N ALA A 465 30.10 -6.30 13.66
CA ALA A 465 28.71 -6.56 14.04
C ALA A 465 28.63 -7.58 15.18
N THR A 466 27.54 -7.51 15.96
CA THR A 466 27.20 -8.52 16.98
C THR A 466 26.21 -9.52 16.38
N LEU A 467 26.58 -10.79 16.35
CA LEU A 467 25.81 -11.89 15.81
C LEU A 467 25.38 -12.82 16.94
N VAL A 468 24.08 -12.99 17.13
CA VAL A 468 23.53 -13.85 18.18
C VAL A 468 22.97 -15.12 17.54
N PHE A 469 23.40 -16.30 17.97
CA PHE A 469 22.87 -17.57 17.49
C PHE A 469 22.16 -18.32 18.62
N ASP A 470 20.91 -18.68 18.38
CA ASP A 470 20.05 -19.45 19.28
C ASP A 470 19.73 -20.80 18.64
N GLU A 471 19.82 -21.89 19.41
CA GLU A 471 19.53 -23.26 18.94
C GLU A 471 20.35 -23.73 17.72
N VAL A 472 21.57 -23.24 17.56
CA VAL A 472 22.51 -23.64 16.49
C VAL A 472 22.92 -25.11 16.60
N ASP A 473 22.90 -25.62 17.83
CA ASP A 473 23.34 -26.95 18.23
C ASP A 473 22.17 -27.95 18.40
N ALA A 474 20.93 -27.54 18.10
CA ALA A 474 19.75 -28.37 18.27
C ALA A 474 19.78 -29.63 17.38
N GLY A 475 19.68 -30.81 18.01
CA GLY A 475 19.67 -32.09 17.32
C GLY A 475 21.04 -32.51 16.74
N VAL A 476 22.13 -31.94 17.26
CA VAL A 476 23.51 -32.20 16.83
C VAL A 476 24.32 -32.79 17.98
N GLY A 477 25.26 -33.70 17.68
CA GLY A 477 26.15 -34.28 18.67
C GLY A 477 27.49 -34.75 18.09
N GLY A 478 28.46 -35.03 18.96
CA GLY A 478 29.76 -35.57 18.58
C GLY A 478 30.57 -34.64 17.68
N ARG A 479 31.14 -35.17 16.59
CA ARG A 479 32.04 -34.41 15.69
C ARG A 479 31.40 -33.17 15.06
N ALA A 480 30.10 -33.23 14.80
CA ALA A 480 29.37 -32.10 14.22
C ALA A 480 29.33 -30.89 15.16
N ALA A 481 29.23 -31.13 16.47
CA ALA A 481 29.24 -30.07 17.48
C ALA A 481 30.60 -29.36 17.58
N VAL A 482 31.69 -30.11 17.40
CA VAL A 482 33.05 -29.55 17.35
C VAL A 482 33.22 -28.63 16.14
N GLU A 483 32.75 -29.05 14.96
CA GLU A 483 32.83 -28.20 13.76
C GLU A 483 31.97 -26.93 13.87
N ILE A 484 30.79 -27.01 14.51
CA ILE A 484 29.98 -25.83 14.83
C ILE A 484 30.77 -24.86 15.72
N GLY A 485 31.34 -25.34 16.84
CA GLY A 485 32.17 -24.53 17.74
C GLY A 485 33.34 -23.87 17.00
N ARG A 486 34.01 -24.63 16.13
CA ARG A 486 35.11 -24.14 15.30
C ARG A 486 34.67 -23.01 14.34
N ARG A 487 33.51 -23.15 13.68
CA ARG A 487 32.99 -22.12 12.75
C ARG A 487 32.56 -20.85 13.46
N LEU A 488 31.91 -20.98 14.62
CA LEU A 488 31.56 -19.85 15.47
C LEU A 488 32.81 -19.11 15.96
N ALA A 489 33.85 -19.85 16.38
CA ALA A 489 35.13 -19.25 16.78
C ALA A 489 35.84 -18.53 15.63
N ARG A 490 35.78 -19.08 14.41
CA ARG A 490 36.33 -18.43 13.22
C ARG A 490 35.56 -17.15 12.87
N LEU A 491 34.22 -17.19 12.92
CA LEU A 491 33.37 -16.02 12.71
C LEU A 491 33.64 -14.92 13.75
N ALA A 492 33.89 -15.33 15.00
CA ALA A 492 34.22 -14.47 16.12
C ALA A 492 35.56 -13.74 16.01
N THR A 493 36.42 -14.08 15.03
CA THR A 493 37.66 -13.34 14.79
C THR A 493 37.42 -11.94 14.21
N ARG A 494 36.29 -11.75 13.50
CA ARG A 494 35.95 -10.49 12.81
C ARG A 494 34.68 -9.83 13.35
N ASN A 495 33.87 -10.58 14.07
CA ASN A 495 32.58 -10.15 14.62
C ASN A 495 32.47 -10.55 16.09
N GLN A 496 31.58 -9.90 16.84
CA GLN A 496 31.22 -10.40 18.17
C GLN A 496 30.15 -11.48 17.99
N VAL A 497 30.36 -12.67 18.54
CA VAL A 497 29.43 -13.80 18.40
C VAL A 497 28.91 -14.18 19.77
N ILE A 498 27.59 -14.24 19.94
CA ILE A 498 26.93 -14.68 21.17
C ILE A 498 26.14 -15.95 20.84
N VAL A 499 26.42 -17.06 21.50
CA VAL A 499 25.78 -18.35 21.23
C VAL A 499 25.12 -18.91 22.47
N VAL A 500 23.85 -19.30 22.34
CA VAL A 500 23.18 -20.10 23.35
C VAL A 500 23.39 -21.57 23.00
N THR A 501 23.99 -22.34 23.91
CA THR A 501 24.31 -23.75 23.67
C THR A 501 24.09 -24.62 24.90
N HIS A 502 23.85 -25.90 24.66
CA HIS A 502 23.86 -26.95 25.67
C HIS A 502 24.98 -27.98 25.41
N LEU A 503 25.77 -27.80 24.34
CA LEU A 503 26.83 -28.71 23.96
C LEU A 503 28.19 -28.24 24.48
N PRO A 504 28.89 -29.06 25.30
CA PRO A 504 30.21 -28.69 25.84
C PRO A 504 31.24 -28.50 24.72
N GLN A 505 31.08 -29.23 23.59
CA GLN A 505 31.95 -29.10 22.42
C GLN A 505 31.90 -27.72 21.78
N VAL A 506 30.76 -27.02 21.86
CA VAL A 506 30.62 -25.65 21.36
C VAL A 506 31.12 -24.66 22.42
N ALA A 507 30.74 -24.86 23.68
CA ALA A 507 31.12 -24.00 24.80
C ALA A 507 32.65 -23.92 25.02
N ALA A 508 33.38 -25.01 24.76
CA ALA A 508 34.85 -25.04 24.87
C ALA A 508 35.55 -24.04 23.95
N TYR A 509 34.97 -23.70 22.78
CA TYR A 509 35.56 -22.73 21.87
C TYR A 509 35.36 -21.27 22.32
N ALA A 510 34.54 -21.00 23.34
CA ALA A 510 34.23 -19.64 23.77
C ALA A 510 35.44 -18.90 24.33
N ASP A 511 35.52 -17.61 24.02
CA ASP A 511 36.37 -16.66 24.71
C ASP A 511 35.82 -16.38 26.11
N THR A 512 34.54 -16.02 26.17
CA THR A 512 33.81 -15.72 27.39
C THR A 512 32.70 -16.74 27.59
N HIS A 513 32.60 -17.29 28.80
CA HIS A 513 31.58 -18.28 29.14
C HIS A 513 30.67 -17.70 30.22
N LEU A 514 29.42 -17.45 29.85
CA LEU A 514 28.36 -17.00 30.74
C LEU A 514 27.49 -18.19 31.15
N HIS A 515 27.20 -18.31 32.44
CA HIS A 515 26.32 -19.34 32.99
C HIS A 515 25.05 -18.71 33.58
N VAL A 516 23.90 -19.23 33.18
CA VAL A 516 22.61 -18.87 33.77
C VAL A 516 22.32 -19.79 34.95
N ALA A 517 22.57 -19.29 36.16
CA ALA A 517 22.32 -19.99 37.41
C ALA A 517 20.84 -19.87 37.82
N LYS A 518 20.28 -20.94 38.38
CA LYS A 518 19.06 -20.86 39.20
C LYS A 518 19.50 -20.54 40.64
N ASP A 519 19.14 -19.37 41.13
CA ASP A 519 19.24 -19.06 42.54
C ASP A 519 17.91 -19.45 43.21
N VAL A 520 17.96 -20.37 44.17
CA VAL A 520 16.80 -20.88 44.89
C VAL A 520 16.71 -20.13 46.22
N GLY A 521 16.10 -18.94 46.20
CA GLY A 521 15.69 -18.25 47.43
C GLY A 521 14.34 -18.77 47.94
N ASP A 522 14.12 -18.69 49.25
CA ASP A 522 13.01 -19.34 50.00
C ASP A 522 11.58 -18.98 49.54
N GLU A 523 11.36 -17.97 48.68
CA GLU A 523 10.02 -17.58 48.19
C GLU A 523 9.87 -17.54 46.65
N ALA A 524 10.95 -17.60 45.86
CA ALA A 524 10.88 -17.67 44.39
C ALA A 524 12.19 -18.12 43.74
N VAL A 525 12.11 -18.94 42.68
CA VAL A 525 13.27 -19.30 41.84
C VAL A 525 13.68 -18.08 41.00
N THR A 526 14.87 -17.55 41.23
CA THR A 526 15.45 -16.42 40.49
C THR A 526 16.55 -16.90 39.55
N SER A 527 16.66 -16.34 38.34
CA SER A 527 17.75 -16.67 37.41
C SER A 527 18.75 -15.51 37.32
N GLY A 528 20.03 -15.78 37.58
CA GLY A 528 21.14 -14.82 37.43
C GLY A 528 22.11 -15.21 36.31
N VAL A 529 22.89 -14.26 35.79
CA VAL A 529 23.93 -14.49 34.76
C VAL A 529 25.30 -14.23 35.37
N LEU A 530 26.19 -15.22 35.34
CA LEU A 530 27.53 -15.16 35.91
C LEU A 530 28.59 -15.42 34.83
N THR A 531 29.70 -14.70 34.87
CA THR A 531 30.87 -14.98 34.02
C THR A 531 31.77 -16.01 34.72
N LEU A 532 32.07 -17.11 34.03
CA LEU A 532 32.88 -18.19 34.58
C LEU A 532 34.39 -17.93 34.37
N ASP A 533 35.16 -18.13 35.44
CA ASP A 533 36.63 -18.18 35.36
C ASP A 533 37.14 -19.51 34.74
N ALA A 534 38.46 -19.67 34.63
CA ALA A 534 39.05 -20.85 33.99
C ALA A 534 38.71 -22.17 34.70
N GLU A 535 38.63 -22.18 36.03
CA GLU A 535 38.34 -23.39 36.82
C GLU A 535 36.84 -23.71 36.75
N GLN A 536 36.01 -22.70 36.97
CA GLN A 536 34.55 -22.79 36.86
C GLN A 536 34.10 -23.22 35.45
N ARG A 537 34.83 -22.83 34.40
CA ARG A 537 34.59 -23.30 33.03
C ARG A 537 34.83 -24.80 32.89
N VAL A 538 35.90 -25.34 33.48
CA VAL A 538 36.17 -26.79 33.44
C VAL A 538 35.07 -27.54 34.19
N GLU A 539 34.64 -27.03 35.33
CA GLU A 539 33.53 -27.60 36.11
C GLU A 539 32.21 -27.60 35.33
N GLU A 540 31.85 -26.47 34.72
CA GLU A 540 30.63 -26.37 33.91
C GLU A 540 30.67 -27.29 32.68
N LEU A 541 31.82 -27.37 31.97
CA LEU A 541 31.98 -28.28 30.85
C LEU A 541 31.91 -29.74 31.30
N ALA A 542 32.49 -30.09 32.45
CA ALA A 542 32.41 -31.44 33.02
C ALA A 542 30.95 -31.79 33.37
N ARG A 543 30.21 -30.86 33.98
CA ARG A 543 28.77 -31.00 34.27
C ARG A 543 27.96 -31.21 33.00
N MET A 544 28.22 -30.43 31.95
CA MET A 544 27.56 -30.57 30.64
C MET A 544 27.88 -31.91 29.95
N LEU A 545 29.08 -32.47 30.16
CA LEU A 545 29.51 -33.75 29.59
C LEU A 545 28.95 -34.97 30.35
N ALA A 546 29.05 -34.97 31.68
CA ALA A 546 28.78 -36.14 32.51
C ALA A 546 27.39 -36.12 33.16
N GLY A 547 26.71 -34.97 33.21
CA GLY A 547 25.45 -34.80 33.93
C GLY A 547 25.57 -35.01 35.44
N LEU A 548 26.80 -35.09 35.96
CA LEU A 548 27.14 -35.28 37.36
C LEU A 548 28.14 -34.20 37.74
N ASP A 549 27.91 -33.58 38.90
CA ASP A 549 28.88 -32.70 39.51
C ASP A 549 30.05 -33.55 40.06
N ASP A 550 31.29 -33.10 39.86
CA ASP A 550 32.50 -33.68 40.47
C ASP A 550 32.84 -35.13 40.11
N THR A 551 33.13 -35.40 38.83
CA THR A 551 33.89 -36.61 38.45
C THR A 551 35.27 -36.24 37.91
N ASP A 552 36.33 -36.86 38.45
CA ASP A 552 37.72 -36.63 38.00
C ASP A 552 37.89 -36.90 36.50
N THR A 553 37.19 -37.92 35.98
CA THR A 553 37.21 -38.28 34.56
C THR A 553 36.49 -37.25 33.69
N GLY A 554 35.38 -36.68 34.16
CA GLY A 554 34.66 -35.59 33.48
C GLY A 554 35.48 -34.31 33.42
N ARG A 555 36.13 -33.93 34.54
CA ARG A 555 37.05 -32.78 34.60
C ARG A 555 38.23 -32.94 33.64
N ALA A 556 38.85 -34.13 33.59
CA ALA A 556 39.95 -34.41 32.68
C ALA A 556 39.54 -34.26 31.20
N HIS A 557 38.37 -34.79 30.82
CA HIS A 557 37.87 -34.67 29.44
C HIS A 557 37.49 -33.22 29.08
N ALA A 558 36.91 -32.47 30.01
CA ALA A 558 36.60 -31.06 29.85
C ALA A 558 37.86 -30.21 29.66
N ALA A 559 38.92 -30.48 30.43
CA ALA A 559 40.20 -29.79 30.30
C ALA A 559 40.87 -30.06 28.94
N GLU A 560 40.89 -31.31 28.47
CA GLU A 560 41.42 -31.68 27.15
C GLU A 560 40.66 -30.96 26.01
N LEU A 561 39.33 -30.91 26.11
CA LEU A 561 38.48 -30.23 25.14
C LEU A 561 38.76 -28.71 25.10
N LEU A 562 38.92 -28.09 26.27
CA LEU A 562 39.23 -26.66 26.40
C LEU A 562 40.63 -26.34 25.86
N GLU A 563 41.63 -27.17 26.14
CA GLU A 563 43.00 -27.01 25.64
C GLU A 563 43.04 -27.07 24.12
N ARG A 564 42.41 -28.11 23.53
CA ARG A 564 42.35 -28.28 22.08
C ARG A 564 41.61 -27.12 21.41
N ALA A 565 40.47 -26.71 21.94
CA ALA A 565 39.72 -25.58 21.43
C ALA A 565 40.52 -24.27 21.52
N GLY A 566 41.25 -24.06 22.61
CA GLY A 566 42.14 -22.93 22.80
C GLY A 566 43.28 -22.88 21.78
N ALA A 567 43.92 -24.02 21.50
CA ALA A 567 44.98 -24.12 20.50
C ALA A 567 44.49 -23.75 19.09
N GLU A 568 43.37 -24.32 18.65
CA GLU A 568 42.77 -24.01 17.34
C GLU A 568 42.31 -22.55 17.24
N ARG A 569 41.74 -21.99 18.31
CA ARG A 569 41.33 -20.58 18.35
C ARG A 569 42.54 -19.64 18.23
N GLY A 570 43.67 -20.02 18.81
CA GLY A 570 44.95 -19.33 18.66
C GLY A 570 45.50 -19.37 17.23
N GLU A 571 45.19 -20.39 16.44
CA GLU A 571 45.54 -20.43 15.01
C GLU A 571 44.65 -19.48 14.18
N PHE A 572 43.35 -19.43 14.46
CA PHE A 572 42.42 -18.55 13.73
C PHE A 572 42.72 -17.06 13.90
N ARG A 573 43.38 -16.67 14.98
CA ARG A 573 43.79 -15.28 15.24
C ARG A 573 45.13 -14.91 14.61
N ARG A 574 45.93 -15.91 14.22
CA ARG A 574 47.28 -15.71 13.64
C ARG A 574 47.26 -15.67 12.11
N GLY A 575 46.25 -16.27 11.48
CA GLY A 575 46.00 -16.21 10.03
C GLY A 575 44.92 -15.20 9.70
#